data_AF-A0A068R9W0-F1
#
_entry.id   AF-A0A068R9W0-F1
#
_cell.length_a   1.000
_cell.length_b   1.000
_cell.length_c   1.000
_cell.angle_alpha   90.00
_cell.angle_beta   90.00
_cell.angle_gamma   90.00
#
_symmetry.space_group_name_H-M   'P 1'
#
loop_
_entity.id
_entity.type
_entity.pdbx_description
1 polymer ?
#
loop_
_entity_poly.entity_id
_entity_poly.type
_entity_poly.pdbx_seq_one_letter_code
_entity_poly.pdbx_strand_id
1 'polypeptide(L)'
;MVAELTALRDQIDEIDKALLELLAKRLHLVAAVGEVKSCHGLPIYVPEREAAMLASSRKEAENIGVPPDLIEDVLRRVMRESYVSENDKGFKTLRPELRPIVIIGGNGQMGRVFNRLLTLSGYQVKVLDQGDWPQAEQLLTNAGMVIVSVPIHVTEQVISRLPALPDDCILVDLASVKNRPLNAMLAVHGGPVLGLHPMFGPDVGSVAKQVVVYCDGHQPEAYQWLLEQLQVWGARLHRISALEHDQNMAFIQALRHFTTFAYGLHLAEENIQLEQLLALSSPIYRLGVPRMHPVANKGAMLCER
;
A
#
# COMPACT_ATOMS: atom_id res chain seq x y z
N MET A 1 50.38 8.65 -10.09
CA MET A 1 49.52 7.67 -9.37
C MET A 1 48.56 8.31 -8.37
N VAL A 2 48.97 8.81 -7.20
CA VAL A 2 48.00 9.39 -6.22
C VAL A 2 47.33 10.66 -6.75
N ALA A 3 48.08 11.57 -7.37
CA ALA A 3 47.55 12.82 -7.92
C ALA A 3 46.60 12.62 -9.13
N GLU A 4 46.92 11.66 -10.02
CA GLU A 4 46.05 11.32 -11.17
C GLU A 4 44.75 10.66 -10.70
N LEU A 5 44.82 9.81 -9.69
CA LEU A 5 43.64 9.21 -9.07
C LEU A 5 42.75 10.28 -8.40
N THR A 6 43.35 11.25 -7.71
CA THR A 6 42.61 12.38 -7.14
C THR A 6 41.93 13.21 -8.21
N ALA A 7 42.63 13.58 -9.28
CA ALA A 7 42.05 14.37 -10.37
C ALA A 7 40.89 13.65 -11.09
N LEU A 8 40.93 12.32 -11.20
CA LEU A 8 39.81 11.52 -11.73
C LEU A 8 38.63 11.47 -10.73
N ARG A 9 38.90 11.38 -9.43
CA ARG A 9 37.85 11.42 -8.40
C ARG A 9 37.16 12.78 -8.36
N ASP A 10 37.91 13.87 -8.47
CA ASP A 10 37.34 15.22 -8.53
C ASP A 10 36.40 15.39 -9.73
N GLN A 11 36.75 14.80 -10.90
CA GLN A 11 35.88 14.80 -12.07
C GLN A 11 34.60 13.94 -11.86
N ILE A 12 34.71 12.81 -11.17
CA ILE A 12 33.55 11.99 -10.80
C ILE A 12 32.63 12.77 -9.85
N ASP A 13 33.19 13.44 -8.85
CA ASP A 13 32.43 14.23 -7.88
C ASP A 13 31.66 15.37 -8.57
N GLU A 14 32.23 16.01 -9.60
CA GLU A 14 31.53 17.02 -10.40
C GLU A 14 30.37 16.42 -11.22
N ILE A 15 30.55 15.21 -11.78
CA ILE A 15 29.46 14.49 -12.47
C ILE A 15 28.35 14.13 -11.47
N ASP A 16 28.70 13.65 -10.28
CA ASP A 16 27.73 13.28 -9.24
C ASP A 16 26.93 14.50 -8.77
N LYS A 17 27.55 15.68 -8.66
CA LYS A 17 26.83 16.94 -8.40
C LYS A 17 25.85 17.27 -9.52
N ALA A 18 26.26 17.15 -10.78
CA ALA A 18 25.38 17.39 -11.92
C ALA A 18 24.19 16.41 -11.93
N LEU A 19 24.41 15.14 -11.57
CA LEU A 19 23.33 14.16 -11.40
C LEU A 19 22.33 14.59 -10.32
N LEU A 20 22.80 15.07 -9.16
CA LEU A 20 21.93 15.58 -8.10
C LEU A 20 21.07 16.76 -8.58
N GLU A 21 21.65 17.71 -9.32
CA GLU A 21 20.90 18.83 -9.89
C GLU A 21 19.83 18.38 -10.89
N LEU A 22 20.13 17.39 -11.73
CA LEU A 22 19.17 16.82 -12.68
C LEU A 22 18.03 16.09 -11.96
N LEU A 23 18.34 15.36 -10.88
CA LEU A 23 17.33 14.72 -10.05
C LEU A 23 16.41 15.75 -9.38
N ALA A 24 16.96 16.84 -8.86
CA ALA A 24 16.18 17.93 -8.27
C ALA A 24 15.24 18.59 -9.30
N LYS A 25 15.74 18.91 -10.50
CA LYS A 25 14.93 19.43 -11.62
C LYS A 25 13.81 18.46 -11.99
N ARG A 26 14.12 17.16 -12.05
CA ARG A 26 13.12 16.13 -12.36
C ARG A 26 12.04 16.04 -11.28
N LEU A 27 12.39 16.11 -10.00
CA LEU A 27 11.41 16.13 -8.91
C LEU A 27 10.49 17.35 -9.00
N HIS A 28 11.01 18.52 -9.38
CA HIS A 28 10.18 19.70 -9.61
C HIS A 28 9.17 19.49 -10.75
N LEU A 29 9.60 18.90 -11.87
CA LEU A 29 8.70 18.55 -12.99
C LEU A 29 7.65 17.51 -12.59
N VAL A 30 8.03 16.49 -11.82
CA VAL A 30 7.11 15.50 -11.26
C VAL A 30 6.05 16.19 -10.39
N ALA A 31 6.46 17.16 -9.58
CA ALA A 31 5.55 17.92 -8.74
C ALA A 31 4.51 18.69 -9.58
N ALA A 32 4.92 19.30 -10.69
CA ALA A 32 4.03 19.99 -11.62
C ALA A 32 3.11 19.01 -12.38
N VAL A 33 3.63 17.84 -12.78
CA VAL A 33 2.83 16.76 -13.38
C VAL A 33 1.76 16.28 -12.40
N GLY A 34 2.09 16.13 -11.11
CA GLY A 34 1.13 15.78 -10.06
C GLY A 34 -0.03 16.77 -9.96
N GLU A 35 0.24 18.08 -10.04
CA GLU A 35 -0.80 19.12 -10.05
C GLU A 35 -1.73 18.98 -11.25
N VAL A 36 -1.17 18.83 -12.45
CA VAL A 36 -1.95 18.65 -13.69
C VAL A 36 -2.80 17.37 -13.61
N LYS A 37 -2.22 16.25 -13.18
CA LYS A 37 -2.95 14.98 -13.03
C LYS A 37 -4.07 15.11 -12.00
N SER A 38 -3.82 15.78 -10.87
CA SER A 38 -4.82 15.98 -9.82
C SER A 38 -6.01 16.81 -10.33
N CYS A 39 -5.75 17.92 -11.03
CA CYS A 39 -6.81 18.74 -11.64
C CYS A 39 -7.66 17.97 -12.66
N HIS A 40 -7.04 17.10 -13.46
CA HIS A 40 -7.75 16.35 -14.51
C HIS A 40 -8.27 14.97 -14.05
N GLY A 41 -7.85 14.47 -12.89
CA GLY A 41 -8.22 13.13 -12.41
C GLY A 41 -7.49 12.00 -13.13
N LEU A 42 -6.30 12.26 -13.65
CA LEU A 42 -5.52 11.25 -14.35
C LEU A 42 -4.82 10.34 -13.33
N PRO A 43 -4.72 9.03 -13.60
CA PRO A 43 -4.09 8.09 -12.69
C PRO A 43 -2.60 8.40 -12.51
N ILE A 44 -2.10 8.22 -11.29
CA ILE A 44 -0.67 8.40 -11.00
C ILE A 44 0.17 7.39 -11.79
N TYR A 45 -0.32 6.16 -11.88
CA TYR A 45 0.39 5.04 -12.49
C TYR A 45 -0.19 4.68 -13.86
N VAL A 46 0.64 4.81 -14.91
CA VAL A 46 0.31 4.45 -16.30
C VAL A 46 1.35 3.45 -16.83
N PRO A 47 1.06 2.13 -16.80
CA PRO A 47 2.03 1.08 -17.13
C PRO A 47 2.67 1.24 -18.51
N GLU A 48 1.86 1.53 -19.52
CA GLU A 48 2.30 1.62 -20.92
C GLU A 48 3.28 2.78 -21.14
N ARG A 49 3.02 3.93 -20.50
CA ARG A 49 3.88 5.10 -20.59
C ARG A 49 5.26 4.82 -20.00
N GLU A 50 5.33 4.09 -18.89
CA GLU A 50 6.59 3.69 -18.28
C GLU A 50 7.34 2.66 -19.13
N ALA A 51 6.64 1.67 -19.67
CA ALA A 51 7.25 0.67 -20.53
C ALA A 51 7.86 1.33 -21.78
N ALA A 52 7.15 2.26 -22.41
CA ALA A 52 7.64 3.01 -23.56
C ALA A 52 8.86 3.89 -23.22
N MET A 53 8.83 4.59 -22.08
CA MET A 53 9.95 5.42 -21.61
C MET A 53 11.21 4.58 -21.36
N LEU A 54 11.07 3.45 -20.67
CA LEU A 54 12.18 2.55 -20.37
C LEU A 54 12.75 1.93 -21.66
N ALA A 55 11.90 1.46 -22.57
CA ALA A 55 12.34 0.92 -23.85
C ALA A 55 13.13 1.95 -24.68
N SER A 56 12.64 3.20 -24.74
CA SER A 56 13.34 4.29 -25.42
C SER A 56 14.70 4.57 -24.79
N SER A 57 14.75 4.64 -23.46
CA SER A 57 15.99 4.97 -22.72
C SER A 57 17.05 3.87 -22.82
N ARG A 58 16.63 2.60 -22.83
CA ARG A 58 17.52 1.44 -23.06
C ARG A 58 18.20 1.53 -24.42
N LYS A 59 17.42 1.84 -25.47
CA LYS A 59 17.93 1.99 -26.84
C LYS A 59 18.91 3.16 -26.96
N GLU A 60 18.62 4.27 -26.29
CA GLU A 60 19.52 5.42 -26.27
C GLU A 60 20.83 5.11 -25.54
N ALA A 61 20.76 4.42 -24.40
CA ALA A 61 21.93 3.98 -23.65
C ALA A 61 22.85 3.05 -24.47
N GLU A 62 22.28 2.10 -25.21
CA GLU A 62 23.01 1.25 -26.16
C GLU A 62 23.81 2.08 -27.18
N ASN A 63 23.21 3.14 -27.74
CA ASN A 63 23.85 3.97 -28.77
C ASN A 63 25.06 4.78 -28.25
N ILE A 64 25.09 5.09 -26.95
CA ILE A 64 26.16 5.89 -26.33
C ILE A 64 27.12 5.04 -25.48
N GLY A 65 27.00 3.71 -25.52
CA GLY A 65 27.87 2.78 -24.79
C GLY A 65 27.59 2.67 -23.29
N VAL A 66 26.41 3.07 -22.84
CA VAL A 66 25.95 2.88 -21.45
C VAL A 66 25.19 1.55 -21.35
N PRO A 67 25.45 0.71 -20.33
CA PRO A 67 24.70 -0.54 -20.14
C PRO A 67 23.18 -0.27 -19.98
N PRO A 68 22.31 -0.92 -20.78
CA PRO A 68 20.86 -0.72 -20.71
C PRO A 68 20.25 -1.01 -19.34
N ASP A 69 20.79 -2.01 -18.64
CA ASP A 69 20.29 -2.42 -17.34
C ASP A 69 20.59 -1.36 -16.26
N LEU A 70 21.73 -0.67 -16.38
CA LEU A 70 22.08 0.42 -15.48
C LEU A 70 21.08 1.58 -15.58
N ILE A 71 20.79 2.06 -16.80
CA ILE A 71 19.85 3.17 -16.97
C ILE A 71 18.43 2.77 -16.55
N GLU A 72 18.03 1.53 -16.82
CA GLU A 72 16.74 1.02 -16.38
C GLU A 72 16.62 1.02 -14.85
N ASP A 73 17.64 0.53 -14.13
CA ASP A 73 17.65 0.49 -12.67
C ASP A 73 17.58 1.90 -12.06
N VAL A 74 18.38 2.83 -12.60
CA VAL A 74 18.36 4.24 -12.18
C VAL A 74 16.98 4.84 -12.40
N LEU A 75 16.42 4.74 -13.61
CA LEU A 75 15.11 5.30 -13.92
C LEU A 75 13.99 4.68 -13.08
N ARG A 76 14.02 3.36 -12.86
CA ARG A 76 13.07 2.66 -11.98
C ARG A 76 13.15 3.18 -10.55
N ARG A 77 14.34 3.41 -9.99
CA ARG A 77 14.50 3.94 -8.63
C ARG A 77 13.98 5.37 -8.53
N VAL A 78 14.27 6.21 -9.51
CA VAL A 78 13.86 7.62 -9.56
C VAL A 78 12.34 7.75 -9.78
N MET A 79 11.75 6.89 -10.61
CA MET A 79 10.29 6.82 -10.78
C MET A 79 9.58 6.42 -9.49
N ARG A 80 10.11 5.46 -8.72
CA ARG A 80 9.53 5.09 -7.43
C ARG A 80 9.46 6.28 -6.46
N GLU A 81 10.48 7.12 -6.44
CA GLU A 81 10.50 8.36 -5.65
C GLU A 81 9.42 9.36 -6.10
N SER A 82 9.13 9.37 -7.41
CA SER A 82 8.14 10.27 -7.99
C SER A 82 6.73 10.01 -7.49
N TYR A 83 6.32 8.73 -7.35
CA TYR A 83 4.98 8.42 -6.84
C TYR A 83 4.80 8.75 -5.36
N VAL A 84 5.89 8.79 -4.59
CA VAL A 84 5.85 9.19 -3.17
C VAL A 84 5.62 10.70 -3.11
N SER A 85 6.38 11.46 -3.89
CA SER A 85 6.24 12.93 -3.93
C SER A 85 4.93 13.40 -4.58
N GLU A 86 4.36 12.69 -5.56
CA GLU A 86 3.06 13.02 -6.17
C GLU A 86 1.90 12.83 -5.17
N ASN A 87 1.99 11.86 -4.26
CA ASN A 87 0.91 11.55 -3.32
C ASN A 87 0.63 12.66 -2.30
N ASP A 88 1.60 13.51 -1.98
CA ASP A 88 1.45 14.51 -0.92
C ASP A 88 0.66 15.75 -1.37
N LYS A 89 0.38 15.90 -2.68
CA LYS A 89 -0.33 17.06 -3.24
C LYS A 89 -1.86 16.90 -3.33
N GLY A 90 -2.38 15.76 -2.89
CA GLY A 90 -3.81 15.45 -2.91
C GLY A 90 -4.30 14.87 -4.24
N PHE A 91 -5.40 14.13 -4.18
CA PHE A 91 -5.99 13.41 -5.31
C PHE A 91 -7.36 13.99 -5.67
N LYS A 92 -7.79 13.79 -6.92
CA LYS A 92 -9.16 14.12 -7.32
C LYS A 92 -10.17 13.33 -6.49
N THR A 93 -11.17 14.03 -5.96
CA THR A 93 -12.36 13.44 -5.34
C THR A 93 -13.29 12.94 -6.44
N LEU A 94 -13.46 11.63 -6.60
CA LEU A 94 -14.37 11.07 -7.61
C LEU A 94 -15.85 11.17 -7.20
N ARG A 95 -16.15 11.18 -5.89
CA ARG A 95 -17.52 11.34 -5.37
C ARG A 95 -17.62 12.48 -4.35
N PRO A 96 -17.62 13.76 -4.79
CA PRO A 96 -17.61 14.92 -3.87
C PRO A 96 -18.81 14.99 -2.92
N GLU A 97 -19.97 14.50 -3.36
CA GLU A 97 -21.23 14.52 -2.59
C GLU A 97 -21.30 13.40 -1.53
N LEU A 98 -20.25 12.60 -1.36
CA LEU A 98 -20.26 11.53 -0.38
C LEU A 98 -20.32 12.11 1.05
N ARG A 99 -21.29 11.63 1.82
CA ARG A 99 -21.36 11.85 3.27
C ARG A 99 -20.09 11.36 3.98
N PRO A 100 -19.85 11.73 5.25
CA PRO A 100 -18.62 11.38 5.96
C PRO A 100 -18.29 9.88 5.89
N ILE A 101 -17.00 9.59 5.74
CA ILE A 101 -16.46 8.24 5.80
C ILE A 101 -16.05 7.97 7.25
N VAL A 102 -16.50 6.85 7.82
CA VAL A 102 -16.11 6.42 9.17
C VAL A 102 -15.17 5.23 9.08
N ILE A 103 -13.97 5.34 9.64
CA ILE A 103 -13.01 4.23 9.71
C ILE A 103 -12.99 3.66 11.12
N ILE A 104 -13.48 2.43 11.27
CA ILE A 104 -13.42 1.67 12.52
C ILE A 104 -12.02 1.06 12.65
N GLY A 105 -11.33 1.36 13.75
CA GLY A 105 -9.90 1.08 13.88
C GLY A 105 -9.01 2.03 13.06
N GLY A 106 -9.49 3.25 12.81
CA GLY A 106 -8.78 4.26 12.02
C GLY A 106 -7.44 4.73 12.62
N ASN A 107 -7.22 4.57 13.93
CA ASN A 107 -5.91 4.82 14.54
C ASN A 107 -4.95 3.62 14.37
N GLY A 108 -5.44 2.48 13.88
CA GLY A 108 -4.64 1.32 13.54
C GLY A 108 -3.71 1.57 12.36
N GLN A 109 -2.74 0.66 12.17
CA GLN A 109 -1.72 0.79 11.13
C GLN A 109 -2.30 0.99 9.71
N MET A 110 -3.18 0.09 9.26
CA MET A 110 -3.83 0.21 7.95
C MET A 110 -4.89 1.30 7.91
N GLY A 111 -5.64 1.48 9.01
CA GLY A 111 -6.64 2.53 9.14
C GLY A 111 -6.06 3.93 8.89
N ARG A 112 -4.86 4.21 9.39
CA ARG A 112 -4.15 5.49 9.13
C ARG A 112 -3.77 5.68 7.67
N VAL A 113 -3.42 4.61 6.95
CA VAL A 113 -3.10 4.69 5.51
C VAL A 113 -4.34 5.13 4.73
N PHE A 114 -5.48 4.46 4.96
CA PHE A 114 -6.73 4.81 4.29
C PHE A 114 -7.26 6.18 4.74
N ASN A 115 -7.14 6.53 6.02
CA ASN A 115 -7.48 7.86 6.52
C ASN A 115 -6.70 8.95 5.76
N ARG A 116 -5.37 8.78 5.63
CA ARG A 116 -4.52 9.71 4.89
C ARG A 116 -4.94 9.82 3.43
N LEU A 117 -5.11 8.70 2.71
CA LEU A 117 -5.44 8.70 1.29
C LEU A 117 -6.82 9.31 1.01
N LEU A 118 -7.81 9.01 1.85
CA LEU A 118 -9.16 9.57 1.72
C LEU A 118 -9.17 11.07 2.04
N THR A 119 -8.47 11.49 3.09
CA THR A 119 -8.34 12.92 3.44
C THR A 119 -7.63 13.70 2.32
N LEU A 120 -6.53 13.16 1.78
CA LEU A 120 -5.83 13.73 0.62
C LEU A 120 -6.70 13.76 -0.64
N SER A 121 -7.72 12.91 -0.72
CA SER A 121 -8.70 12.91 -1.81
C SER A 121 -9.89 13.83 -1.52
N GLY A 122 -9.85 14.66 -0.48
CA GLY A 122 -10.89 15.65 -0.15
C GLY A 122 -12.10 15.10 0.60
N TYR A 123 -12.10 13.83 1.03
CA TYR A 123 -13.23 13.27 1.79
C TYR A 123 -13.17 13.68 3.27
N GLN A 124 -14.35 13.88 3.88
CA GLN A 124 -14.45 14.03 5.32
C GLN A 124 -14.33 12.67 5.99
N VAL A 125 -13.23 12.43 6.71
CA VAL A 125 -12.98 11.17 7.43
C VAL A 125 -13.17 11.35 8.92
N LYS A 126 -13.91 10.44 9.55
CA LYS A 126 -14.05 10.28 11.00
C LYS A 126 -13.46 8.94 11.43
N VAL A 127 -12.94 8.88 12.65
CA VAL A 127 -12.38 7.66 13.23
C VAL A 127 -13.28 7.18 14.37
N LEU A 128 -13.50 5.88 14.43
CA LEU A 128 -14.14 5.20 15.55
C LEU A 128 -13.19 4.12 16.06
N ASP A 129 -12.65 4.29 17.27
CA ASP A 129 -11.78 3.32 17.91
C ASP A 129 -12.41 2.72 19.18
N GLN A 130 -11.67 1.90 19.92
CA GLN A 130 -12.19 1.17 21.09
C GLN A 130 -12.85 2.07 22.15
N GLY A 131 -12.37 3.30 22.31
CA GLY A 131 -12.94 4.27 23.27
C GLY A 131 -14.23 4.95 22.80
N ASP A 132 -14.53 4.90 21.49
CA ASP A 132 -15.56 5.74 20.86
C ASP A 132 -16.90 5.01 20.69
N TRP A 133 -16.97 3.73 21.06
CA TRP A 133 -18.20 2.92 20.93
C TRP A 133 -19.44 3.52 21.59
N PRO A 134 -19.37 4.25 22.73
CA PRO A 134 -20.54 4.95 23.27
C PRO A 134 -21.13 6.01 22.33
N GLN A 135 -20.36 6.52 21.36
CA GLN A 135 -20.76 7.50 20.35
C GLN A 135 -20.96 6.88 18.96
N ALA A 136 -20.87 5.55 18.84
CA ALA A 136 -20.90 4.85 17.55
C ALA A 136 -22.15 5.18 16.73
N GLU A 137 -23.33 5.18 17.37
CA GLU A 137 -24.59 5.51 16.71
C GLU A 137 -24.53 6.90 16.09
N GLN A 138 -24.19 7.93 16.87
CA GLN A 138 -24.06 9.31 16.38
C GLN A 138 -23.05 9.45 15.23
N LEU A 139 -21.94 8.74 15.27
CA LEU A 139 -20.91 8.79 14.22
C LEU A 139 -21.38 8.12 12.93
N LEU A 140 -22.16 7.03 13.03
CA LEU A 140 -22.54 6.17 11.92
C LEU A 140 -23.90 6.54 11.29
N THR A 141 -24.81 7.21 12.00
CA THR A 141 -26.16 7.57 11.48
C THR A 141 -26.12 8.36 10.17
N ASN A 142 -25.09 9.18 9.94
CA ASN A 142 -24.93 9.97 8.71
C ASN A 142 -23.71 9.54 7.89
N ALA A 143 -23.21 8.32 8.05
CA ALA A 143 -22.07 7.83 7.29
C ALA A 143 -22.48 7.54 5.84
N GLY A 144 -21.66 7.97 4.88
CA GLY A 144 -21.79 7.56 3.47
C GLY A 144 -21.01 6.29 3.16
N MET A 145 -19.98 6.00 3.96
CA MET A 145 -19.18 4.79 3.88
C MET A 145 -18.59 4.46 5.25
N VAL A 146 -18.55 3.18 5.60
CA VAL A 146 -17.94 2.65 6.82
C VAL A 146 -16.85 1.66 6.42
N ILE A 147 -15.62 1.88 6.88
CA ILE A 147 -14.48 1.00 6.64
C ILE A 147 -14.09 0.30 7.95
N VAL A 148 -14.09 -1.02 7.96
CA VAL A 148 -13.67 -1.86 9.08
C VAL A 148 -12.20 -2.23 8.91
N SER A 149 -11.34 -1.62 9.74
CA SER A 149 -9.88 -1.80 9.74
C SER A 149 -9.37 -2.23 11.12
N VAL A 150 -9.94 -3.30 11.67
CA VAL A 150 -9.58 -3.87 12.98
C VAL A 150 -8.83 -5.21 12.82
N PRO A 151 -8.17 -5.71 13.86
CA PRO A 151 -7.52 -7.03 13.81
C PRO A 151 -8.51 -8.16 13.46
N ILE A 152 -8.07 -9.11 12.63
CA ILE A 152 -8.91 -10.17 12.03
C ILE A 152 -9.80 -10.89 13.06
N HIS A 153 -9.22 -11.27 14.20
CA HIS A 153 -9.91 -12.01 15.25
C HIS A 153 -11.10 -11.29 15.92
N VAL A 154 -11.20 -9.96 15.79
CA VAL A 154 -12.33 -9.16 16.30
C VAL A 154 -13.20 -8.60 15.17
N THR A 155 -12.83 -8.79 13.90
CA THR A 155 -13.54 -8.21 12.76
C THR A 155 -15.02 -8.62 12.73
N GLU A 156 -15.32 -9.92 12.84
CA GLU A 156 -16.71 -10.42 12.83
C GLU A 156 -17.52 -9.86 14.02
N GLN A 157 -16.90 -9.81 15.20
CA GLN A 157 -17.53 -9.27 16.41
C GLN A 157 -17.84 -7.78 16.27
N VAL A 158 -16.92 -7.00 15.71
CA VAL A 158 -17.08 -5.57 15.46
C VAL A 158 -18.18 -5.32 14.44
N ILE A 159 -18.21 -6.08 13.34
CA ILE A 159 -19.25 -5.99 12.31
C ILE A 159 -20.63 -6.31 12.91
N SER A 160 -20.71 -7.37 13.74
CA SER A 160 -21.96 -7.79 14.39
C SER A 160 -22.48 -6.78 15.40
N ARG A 161 -21.62 -5.88 15.91
CA ARG A 161 -21.97 -4.83 16.87
C ARG A 161 -22.41 -3.52 16.20
N LEU A 162 -22.30 -3.41 14.88
CA LEU A 162 -22.65 -2.17 14.19
C LEU A 162 -24.11 -1.79 14.45
N PRO A 163 -24.40 -0.51 14.76
CA PRO A 163 -25.77 -0.02 14.71
C PRO A 163 -26.29 -0.05 13.27
N ALA A 164 -27.59 0.13 13.09
CA ALA A 164 -28.20 0.24 11.77
C ALA A 164 -27.50 1.35 10.96
N LEU A 165 -26.97 0.99 9.79
CA LEU A 165 -26.37 1.92 8.85
C LEU A 165 -27.44 2.43 7.88
N PRO A 166 -27.27 3.63 7.30
CA PRO A 166 -28.12 4.08 6.19
C PRO A 166 -28.12 3.06 5.04
N ASP A 167 -29.26 2.84 4.39
CA ASP A 167 -29.40 1.82 3.33
C ASP A 167 -28.44 2.03 2.14
N ASP A 168 -28.06 3.27 1.87
CA ASP A 168 -27.12 3.66 0.81
C ASP A 168 -25.66 3.76 1.28
N CYS A 169 -25.39 3.54 2.58
CA CYS A 169 -24.04 3.54 3.14
C CYS A 169 -23.26 2.35 2.59
N ILE A 170 -22.02 2.58 2.15
CA ILE A 170 -21.16 1.50 1.68
C ILE A 170 -20.42 0.89 2.87
N LEU A 171 -20.58 -0.41 3.13
CA LEU A 171 -19.85 -1.12 4.17
C LEU A 171 -18.65 -1.87 3.55
N VAL A 172 -17.45 -1.56 4.06
CA VAL A 172 -16.18 -2.07 3.53
C VAL A 172 -15.35 -2.69 4.65
N ASP A 173 -14.64 -3.78 4.38
CA ASP A 173 -13.60 -4.29 5.28
C ASP A 173 -12.21 -4.23 4.64
N LEU A 174 -11.16 -4.19 5.46
CA LEU A 174 -9.76 -4.27 5.03
C LEU A 174 -9.05 -5.54 5.54
N ALA A 175 -9.78 -6.56 5.99
CA ALA A 175 -9.17 -7.73 6.61
C ALA A 175 -8.33 -8.57 5.61
N SER A 176 -7.34 -9.31 6.10
CA SER A 176 -6.53 -10.19 5.25
C SER A 176 -7.20 -11.52 4.91
N VAL A 177 -8.36 -11.80 5.51
CA VAL A 177 -9.27 -12.90 5.15
C VAL A 177 -10.57 -12.30 4.67
N LYS A 178 -11.27 -12.91 3.70
CA LYS A 178 -12.42 -12.30 3.04
C LYS A 178 -13.70 -13.07 3.27
N ASN A 179 -13.66 -14.39 3.33
CA ASN A 179 -14.89 -15.18 3.39
C ASN A 179 -15.71 -14.88 4.64
N ARG A 180 -15.11 -14.93 5.84
CA ARG A 180 -15.86 -14.66 7.07
C ARG A 180 -16.28 -13.19 7.23
N PRO A 181 -15.39 -12.19 7.06
CA PRO A 181 -15.80 -10.79 7.19
C PRO A 181 -16.86 -10.36 6.18
N LEU A 182 -16.76 -10.81 4.92
CA LEU A 182 -17.75 -10.47 3.90
C LEU A 182 -19.14 -11.02 4.24
N ASN A 183 -19.22 -12.28 4.69
CA ASN A 183 -20.49 -12.87 5.13
C ASN A 183 -21.05 -12.15 6.37
N ALA A 184 -20.19 -11.76 7.32
CA ALA A 184 -20.62 -10.99 8.48
C ALA A 184 -21.19 -9.61 8.06
N MET A 185 -20.57 -8.93 7.10
CA MET A 185 -21.08 -7.64 6.59
C MET A 185 -22.43 -7.79 5.89
N LEU A 186 -22.58 -8.81 5.05
CA LEU A 186 -23.84 -9.13 4.35
C LEU A 186 -24.98 -9.49 5.32
N ALA A 187 -24.66 -10.05 6.48
CA ALA A 187 -25.65 -10.41 7.48
C ALA A 187 -26.22 -9.21 8.25
N VAL A 188 -25.47 -8.11 8.37
CA VAL A 188 -25.86 -6.93 9.16
C VAL A 188 -26.26 -5.73 8.30
N HIS A 189 -25.95 -5.73 7.00
CA HIS A 189 -26.20 -4.60 6.12
C HIS A 189 -26.81 -5.04 4.79
N GLY A 190 -28.00 -4.51 4.48
CA GLY A 190 -28.72 -4.79 3.23
C GLY A 190 -28.31 -3.88 2.06
N GLY A 191 -27.50 -2.85 2.32
CA GLY A 191 -27.00 -1.91 1.32
C GLY A 191 -25.74 -2.40 0.59
N PRO A 192 -24.94 -1.48 0.01
CA PRO A 192 -23.70 -1.83 -0.68
C PRO A 192 -22.64 -2.42 0.26
N VAL A 193 -22.04 -3.54 -0.14
CA VAL A 193 -21.00 -4.25 0.64
C VAL A 193 -19.82 -4.63 -0.24
N LEU A 194 -18.60 -4.29 0.18
CA LEU A 194 -17.36 -4.57 -0.54
C LEU A 194 -16.27 -5.11 0.38
N GLY A 195 -15.67 -6.25 0.05
CA GLY A 195 -14.47 -6.73 0.73
C GLY A 195 -13.20 -6.24 0.06
N LEU A 196 -12.27 -5.62 0.81
CA LEU A 196 -10.95 -5.24 0.31
C LEU A 196 -9.84 -5.94 1.10
N HIS A 197 -8.75 -6.23 0.40
CA HIS A 197 -7.49 -6.67 1.00
C HIS A 197 -6.32 -5.91 0.35
N PRO A 198 -5.80 -4.87 1.02
CA PRO A 198 -4.58 -4.21 0.62
C PRO A 198 -3.38 -5.16 0.79
N MET A 199 -2.72 -5.55 -0.30
CA MET A 199 -1.60 -6.51 -0.29
C MET A 199 -0.26 -5.84 0.08
N PHE A 200 -0.32 -4.83 0.95
CA PHE A 200 0.83 -4.02 1.35
C PHE A 200 0.72 -3.65 2.84
N GLY A 201 1.87 -3.35 3.45
CA GLY A 201 1.95 -2.95 4.85
C GLY A 201 1.74 -1.44 5.06
N PRO A 202 1.69 -1.00 6.33
CA PRO A 202 1.47 0.41 6.68
C PRO A 202 2.64 1.33 6.36
N ASP A 203 3.84 0.76 6.17
CA ASP A 203 5.06 1.50 5.85
C ASP A 203 5.14 1.87 4.35
N VAL A 204 4.03 1.73 3.62
CA VAL A 204 3.92 2.07 2.21
C VAL A 204 4.00 3.59 2.01
N GLY A 205 5.03 4.05 1.31
CA GLY A 205 5.14 5.47 0.93
C GLY A 205 4.07 5.88 -0.10
N SER A 206 3.83 5.01 -1.09
CA SER A 206 2.83 5.19 -2.13
C SER A 206 2.15 3.89 -2.53
N VAL A 207 0.84 3.93 -2.75
CA VAL A 207 0.05 2.77 -3.22
C VAL A 207 0.18 2.54 -4.73
N ALA A 208 0.96 3.37 -5.43
CA ALA A 208 1.29 3.15 -6.83
C ALA A 208 1.89 1.76 -7.05
N LYS A 209 1.33 1.01 -8.00
CA LYS A 209 1.68 -0.39 -8.35
C LYS A 209 1.35 -1.42 -7.27
N GLN A 210 0.89 -1.01 -6.09
CA GLN A 210 0.50 -1.95 -5.04
C GLN A 210 -0.80 -2.66 -5.43
N VAL A 211 -0.93 -3.91 -5.02
CA VAL A 211 -2.13 -4.69 -5.32
C VAL A 211 -3.17 -4.48 -4.23
N VAL A 212 -4.42 -4.24 -4.62
CA VAL A 212 -5.58 -4.35 -3.75
C VAL A 212 -6.48 -5.41 -4.34
N VAL A 213 -6.67 -6.49 -3.59
CA VAL A 213 -7.63 -7.52 -3.96
C VAL A 213 -9.01 -7.07 -3.49
N TYR A 214 -10.04 -7.30 -4.29
CA TYR A 214 -11.41 -7.00 -3.91
C TYR A 214 -12.36 -8.16 -4.19
N CYS A 215 -13.33 -8.31 -3.30
CA CYS A 215 -14.39 -9.32 -3.37
C CYS A 215 -15.73 -8.59 -3.32
N ASP A 216 -16.55 -8.77 -4.37
CA ASP A 216 -17.88 -8.18 -4.40
C ASP A 216 -18.78 -8.82 -3.33
N GLY A 217 -19.49 -7.97 -2.58
CA GLY A 217 -20.55 -8.40 -1.67
C GLY A 217 -21.92 -8.16 -2.27
N HIS A 218 -22.41 -6.93 -2.15
CA HIS A 218 -23.76 -6.54 -2.55
C HIS A 218 -23.75 -5.16 -3.22
N GLN A 219 -24.61 -4.97 -4.24
CA GLN A 219 -24.74 -3.72 -5.04
C GLN A 219 -23.40 -3.15 -5.56
N PRO A 220 -22.66 -3.91 -6.41
CA PRO A 220 -21.36 -3.49 -6.93
C PRO A 220 -21.34 -2.17 -7.68
N GLU A 221 -22.46 -1.80 -8.30
CA GLU A 221 -22.65 -0.53 -8.97
C GLU A 221 -22.48 0.68 -8.05
N ALA A 222 -22.84 0.57 -6.76
CA ALA A 222 -22.83 1.69 -5.82
C ALA A 222 -21.43 2.10 -5.35
N TYR A 223 -20.44 1.22 -5.50
CA TYR A 223 -19.05 1.44 -5.07
C TYR A 223 -18.02 1.44 -6.21
N GLN A 224 -18.43 1.43 -7.49
CA GLN A 224 -17.49 1.51 -8.61
C GLN A 224 -16.55 2.72 -8.52
N TRP A 225 -17.09 3.87 -8.11
CA TRP A 225 -16.31 5.09 -7.90
C TRP A 225 -15.16 4.89 -6.89
N LEU A 226 -15.32 4.01 -5.89
CA LEU A 226 -14.28 3.72 -4.89
C LEU A 226 -13.17 2.85 -5.50
N LEU A 227 -13.53 1.88 -6.35
CA LEU A 227 -12.56 1.10 -7.11
C LEU A 227 -11.75 2.01 -8.05
N GLU A 228 -12.43 2.90 -8.76
CA GLU A 228 -11.77 3.93 -9.59
C GLU A 228 -10.88 4.85 -8.74
N GLN A 229 -11.32 5.22 -7.53
CA GLN A 229 -10.54 6.06 -6.61
C GLN A 229 -9.24 5.36 -6.18
N LEU A 230 -9.28 4.06 -5.90
CA LEU A 230 -8.09 3.24 -5.62
C LEU A 230 -7.13 3.22 -6.82
N GLN A 231 -7.65 3.17 -8.05
CA GLN A 231 -6.85 3.23 -9.27
C GLN A 231 -6.25 4.62 -9.50
N VAL A 232 -6.96 5.69 -9.17
CA VAL A 232 -6.43 7.07 -9.20
C VAL A 232 -5.22 7.20 -8.27
N TRP A 233 -5.27 6.57 -7.09
CA TRP A 233 -4.13 6.49 -6.17
C TRP A 233 -2.97 5.63 -6.73
N GLY A 234 -3.20 4.91 -7.83
CA GLY A 234 -2.22 4.09 -8.54
C GLY A 234 -2.23 2.61 -8.17
N ALA A 235 -3.22 2.15 -7.38
CA ALA A 235 -3.35 0.74 -7.02
C ALA A 235 -3.75 -0.12 -8.23
N ARG A 236 -3.26 -1.35 -8.25
CA ARG A 236 -3.68 -2.41 -9.18
C ARG A 236 -4.77 -3.23 -8.51
N LEU A 237 -5.96 -3.21 -9.10
CA LEU A 237 -7.09 -3.96 -8.58
C LEU A 237 -7.11 -5.38 -9.15
N HIS A 238 -7.43 -6.34 -8.29
CA HIS A 238 -7.65 -7.72 -8.69
C HIS A 238 -8.96 -8.24 -8.10
N ARG A 239 -9.90 -8.62 -8.96
CA ARG A 239 -11.20 -9.17 -8.57
C ARG A 239 -11.09 -10.67 -8.35
N ILE A 240 -11.64 -11.17 -7.25
CA ILE A 240 -11.70 -12.60 -6.95
C ILE A 240 -12.86 -12.92 -6.00
N SER A 241 -13.35 -14.16 -5.98
CA SER A 241 -14.32 -14.57 -4.96
C SER A 241 -13.67 -14.65 -3.57
N ALA A 242 -14.46 -14.43 -2.52
CA ALA A 242 -13.93 -14.46 -1.14
C ALA A 242 -13.39 -15.85 -0.75
N LEU A 243 -13.96 -16.93 -1.31
CA LEU A 243 -13.50 -18.29 -1.08
C LEU A 243 -12.14 -18.55 -1.75
N GLU A 244 -12.01 -18.24 -3.04
CA GLU A 244 -10.76 -18.42 -3.78
C GLU A 244 -9.65 -17.50 -3.24
N HIS A 245 -10.01 -16.30 -2.79
CA HIS A 245 -9.09 -15.41 -2.10
C HIS A 245 -8.43 -16.10 -0.90
N ASP A 246 -9.24 -16.63 0.03
CA ASP A 246 -8.73 -17.22 1.26
C ASP A 246 -7.90 -18.49 0.97
N GLN A 247 -8.30 -19.28 -0.02
CA GLN A 247 -7.51 -20.42 -0.51
C GLN A 247 -6.13 -19.99 -1.03
N ASN A 248 -6.07 -18.92 -1.82
CA ASN A 248 -4.80 -18.40 -2.35
C ASN A 248 -3.92 -17.76 -1.24
N MET A 249 -4.54 -17.06 -0.28
CA MET A 249 -3.81 -16.45 0.84
C MET A 249 -3.17 -17.48 1.77
N ALA A 250 -3.71 -18.70 1.85
CA ALA A 250 -3.06 -19.79 2.58
C ALA A 250 -1.63 -20.06 2.06
N PHE A 251 -1.41 -19.96 0.74
CA PHE A 251 -0.10 -20.16 0.14
C PHE A 251 0.73 -18.88 0.11
N ILE A 252 0.12 -17.73 -0.22
CA ILE A 252 0.84 -16.47 -0.41
C ILE A 252 1.27 -15.85 0.93
N GLN A 253 0.39 -15.86 1.92
CA GLN A 253 0.58 -15.22 3.23
C GLN A 253 0.85 -16.25 4.32
N ALA A 254 -0.08 -17.18 4.57
CA ALA A 254 0.02 -18.04 5.76
C ALA A 254 1.28 -18.90 5.72
N LEU A 255 1.56 -19.59 4.61
CA LEU A 255 2.78 -20.38 4.45
C LEU A 255 4.06 -19.53 4.50
N ARG A 256 4.04 -18.33 3.92
CA ARG A 256 5.18 -17.41 3.96
C ARG A 256 5.47 -16.91 5.38
N HIS A 257 4.44 -16.59 6.14
CA HIS A 257 4.56 -16.14 7.52
C HIS A 257 4.97 -17.28 8.43
N PHE A 258 4.38 -18.46 8.28
CA PHE A 258 4.75 -19.67 9.00
C PHE A 258 6.22 -20.03 8.80
N THR A 259 6.70 -20.07 7.56
CA THR A 259 8.11 -20.38 7.27
C THR A 259 9.06 -19.34 7.86
N THR A 260 8.70 -18.05 7.81
CA THR A 260 9.50 -16.97 8.41
C THR A 260 9.51 -17.06 9.93
N PHE A 261 8.36 -17.36 10.54
CA PHE A 261 8.22 -17.53 11.99
C PHE A 261 9.00 -18.76 12.49
N ALA A 262 8.81 -19.92 11.87
CA ALA A 262 9.51 -21.15 12.25
C ALA A 262 11.03 -20.98 12.12
N TYR A 263 11.50 -20.31 11.06
CA TYR A 263 12.92 -20.03 10.89
C TYR A 263 13.45 -19.05 11.95
N GLY A 264 12.69 -17.98 12.26
CA GLY A 264 13.04 -17.04 13.33
C GLY A 264 13.04 -17.66 14.72
N LEU A 265 12.07 -18.53 15.02
CA LEU A 265 11.98 -19.27 16.28
C LEU A 265 13.17 -20.20 16.45
N HIS A 266 13.50 -20.98 15.42
CA HIS A 266 14.67 -21.87 15.45
C HIS A 266 15.96 -21.08 15.67
N LEU A 267 16.15 -19.95 14.99
CA LEU A 267 17.33 -19.10 15.21
C LEU A 267 17.38 -18.50 16.63
N ALA A 268 16.24 -18.27 17.27
CA ALA A 268 16.18 -17.75 18.64
C ALA A 268 16.50 -18.82 19.70
N GLU A 269 16.22 -20.09 19.41
CA GLU A 269 16.56 -21.23 20.27
C GLU A 269 18.04 -21.62 20.18
N GLU A 270 18.66 -21.37 19.02
CA GLU A 270 20.08 -21.64 18.80
C GLU A 270 20.96 -20.54 19.42
N ASN A 271 22.02 -20.93 20.15
CA ASN A 271 22.95 -20.00 20.78
C ASN A 271 23.97 -19.43 19.77
N ILE A 272 23.48 -18.70 18.76
CA ILE A 272 24.26 -18.19 17.64
C ILE A 272 24.49 -16.68 17.74
N GLN A 273 25.69 -16.22 17.38
CA GLN A 273 26.00 -14.79 17.26
C GLN A 273 25.49 -14.24 15.92
N LEU A 274 24.39 -13.49 15.95
CA LEU A 274 23.74 -12.96 14.75
C LEU A 274 24.67 -12.08 13.90
N GLU A 275 25.53 -11.28 14.53
CA GLU A 275 26.50 -10.42 13.83
C GLU A 275 27.49 -11.24 13.00
N GLN A 276 27.93 -12.39 13.51
CA GLN A 276 28.84 -13.29 12.80
C GLN A 276 28.15 -13.93 11.59
N LEU A 277 26.88 -14.33 11.72
CA LEU A 277 26.09 -14.82 10.59
C LEU A 277 25.92 -13.75 9.51
N LEU A 278 25.63 -12.51 9.90
CA LEU A 278 25.47 -11.39 8.96
C LEU A 278 26.79 -11.06 8.25
N ALA A 279 27.93 -11.12 8.94
CA ALA A 279 29.24 -10.90 8.36
C ALA A 279 29.57 -11.90 7.25
N LEU A 280 29.23 -13.18 7.47
CA LEU A 280 29.46 -14.28 6.52
C LEU A 280 28.40 -14.37 5.41
N SER A 281 27.25 -13.74 5.61
CA SER A 281 26.13 -13.78 4.67
C SER A 281 26.39 -12.90 3.45
N SER A 282 26.22 -13.47 2.25
CA SER A 282 26.16 -12.70 1.02
C SER A 282 24.90 -11.81 0.98
N PRO A 283 24.83 -10.80 0.09
CA PRO A 283 23.69 -9.87 0.04
C PRO A 283 22.32 -10.56 -0.04
N ILE A 284 22.20 -11.70 -0.74
CA ILE A 284 20.93 -12.42 -0.87
C ILE A 284 20.47 -13.06 0.44
N TYR A 285 21.40 -13.58 1.25
CA TYR A 285 21.08 -14.15 2.57
C TYR A 285 20.82 -13.05 3.60
N ARG A 286 21.50 -11.90 3.50
CA ARG A 286 21.21 -10.71 4.32
C ARG A 286 19.84 -10.12 4.07
N LEU A 287 19.15 -10.40 2.96
CA LEU A 287 17.78 -9.94 2.76
C LEU A 287 16.74 -10.76 3.57
N GLY A 288 17.09 -12.00 3.95
CA GLY A 288 16.24 -12.85 4.77
C GLY A 288 16.27 -12.49 6.25
N VAL A 289 17.44 -12.14 6.78
CA VAL A 289 17.67 -11.98 8.24
C VAL A 289 16.99 -10.76 8.87
N PRO A 290 17.08 -9.54 8.31
CA PRO A 290 16.40 -8.35 8.81
C PRO A 290 14.89 -8.39 8.62
N ARG A 291 14.36 -9.19 7.68
CA ARG A 291 12.91 -9.43 7.56
C ARG A 291 12.37 -10.27 8.72
N MET A 292 13.23 -10.94 9.50
CA MET A 292 12.83 -11.72 10.66
C MET A 292 12.72 -10.90 11.94
N HIS A 293 13.50 -9.83 12.11
CA HIS A 293 13.48 -9.01 13.33
C HIS A 293 12.11 -8.34 13.60
N PRO A 294 11.38 -7.82 12.58
CA PRO A 294 10.02 -7.34 12.74
C PRO A 294 9.01 -8.48 12.88
N VAL A 295 9.26 -9.67 12.33
CA VAL A 295 8.34 -10.82 12.46
C VAL A 295 8.45 -11.45 13.85
N ALA A 296 9.64 -11.47 14.47
CA ALA A 296 9.79 -11.87 15.87
C ALA A 296 9.12 -10.86 16.84
N ASN A 297 9.14 -9.56 16.53
CA ASN A 297 8.55 -8.51 17.40
C ASN A 297 7.08 -8.16 17.07
N LYS A 298 6.62 -8.35 15.82
CA LYS A 298 5.22 -8.17 15.39
C LYS A 298 4.43 -9.49 15.33
N GLY A 299 5.09 -10.64 15.47
CA GLY A 299 4.53 -11.96 15.12
C GLY A 299 3.99 -12.81 16.25
N ALA A 300 3.88 -12.32 17.49
CA ALA A 300 3.06 -13.01 18.49
C ALA A 300 1.54 -12.78 18.26
N MET A 301 1.13 -11.79 17.46
CA MET A 301 -0.30 -11.54 17.19
C MET A 301 -0.76 -11.80 15.75
N LEU A 302 0.15 -11.82 14.78
CA LEU A 302 -0.18 -12.03 13.36
C LEU A 302 0.06 -13.46 12.87
N CYS A 303 0.97 -14.23 13.50
CA CYS A 303 1.26 -15.62 13.11
C CYS A 303 0.55 -16.66 13.98
N GLU A 304 0.01 -16.31 15.14
CA GLU A 304 -0.76 -17.23 16.02
C GLU A 304 -2.26 -17.29 15.67
N ARG A 305 -2.72 -16.71 14.54
CA ARG A 305 -4.16 -16.54 14.26
C ARG A 305 -4.54 -16.79 12.80
#